data_AF-A0A7R9ZW85-F1
#
_entry.id   AF-A0A7R9ZW85-F1
#
_cell.length_a   1.000
_cell.length_b   1.000
_cell.length_c   1.000
_cell.angle_alpha   90.00
_cell.angle_beta   90.00
_cell.angle_gamma   90.00
#
_symmetry.space_group_name_H-M   'P 1'
#
loop_
_entity.id
_entity.type
_entity.pdbx_description
1 polymer ?
#
loop_
_entity_poly.entity_id
_entity_poly.type
_entity_poly.pdbx_seq_one_letter_code
_entity_poly.pdbx_strand_id
1 'polypeptide(L)'
;MGNGTSGRRRRASREYVVDGSSVDMGAARGLAYRRSKRLDDVDPDADAVAEWGLVVKGFNGGDGWLKVGGRYLPMTVNGAPVLSRVGEIRVYVVEAPDGHAAERSFQGLGYRRSKNMEDLDPDRAAVAEWGSTVAGASEGDGWLRVGARYLPMLLQGVPVLTTVGQ
;
A
#
# COMPACT_ATOMS: atom_id res chain seq x y z
N MET A 1 39.69 28.15 -4.16
CA MET A 1 38.74 28.05 -3.03
C MET A 1 37.54 27.25 -3.51
N GLY A 2 37.44 26.00 -3.07
CA GLY A 2 36.40 25.07 -3.55
C GLY A 2 35.09 25.27 -2.81
N ASN A 3 34.02 25.56 -3.53
CA ASN A 3 32.66 25.47 -2.98
C ASN A 3 32.06 24.13 -3.38
N GLY A 4 32.19 23.17 -2.46
CA GLY A 4 31.42 21.93 -2.49
C GLY A 4 29.99 22.20 -2.06
N THR A 5 29.08 22.42 -3.01
CA THR A 5 27.64 22.33 -2.74
C THR A 5 27.26 20.86 -2.66
N SER A 6 27.39 20.33 -1.45
CA SER A 6 26.90 19.03 -1.03
C SER A 6 25.41 18.89 -1.38
N GLY A 7 25.10 17.91 -2.23
CA GLY A 7 23.75 17.61 -2.67
C GLY A 7 22.85 17.21 -1.50
N ARG A 8 22.09 18.16 -0.96
CA ARG A 8 20.92 17.87 -0.13
C ARG A 8 19.82 17.33 -1.03
N ARG A 9 19.88 16.03 -1.37
CA ARG A 9 18.67 15.27 -1.67
C ARG A 9 17.77 15.45 -0.45
N ARG A 10 16.73 16.29 -0.58
CA ARG A 10 15.71 16.46 0.46
C ARG A 10 15.27 15.06 0.90
N ARG A 11 15.35 14.81 2.21
CA ARG A 11 14.75 13.65 2.88
C ARG A 11 13.26 13.68 2.59
N ALA A 12 12.83 13.09 1.48
CA ALA A 12 11.46 13.21 1.00
C ALA A 12 10.55 12.40 1.90
N SER A 13 9.73 13.09 2.71
CA SER A 13 8.60 12.46 3.39
C SER A 13 7.66 11.88 2.36
N ARG A 14 7.21 10.66 2.57
CA ARG A 14 6.28 9.91 1.71
C ARG A 14 5.05 9.54 2.51
N GLU A 15 3.99 9.19 1.81
CA GLU A 15 2.75 8.70 2.42
C GLU A 15 2.82 7.20 2.59
N TYR A 16 2.33 6.74 3.73
CA TYR A 16 2.29 5.35 4.13
C TYR A 16 0.92 5.06 4.70
N VAL A 17 0.33 3.95 4.28
CA VAL A 17 -0.91 3.46 4.85
C VAL A 17 -0.56 2.47 5.95
N VAL A 18 -1.21 2.63 7.09
CA VAL A 18 -1.09 1.73 8.23
C VAL A 18 -1.84 0.46 7.90
N ASP A 19 -1.11 -0.61 7.63
CA ASP A 19 -1.67 -1.83 7.07
C ASP A 19 -1.56 -3.00 8.05
N GLY A 20 -2.71 -3.44 8.57
CA GLY A 20 -2.78 -4.52 9.55
C GLY A 20 -2.99 -5.90 8.94
N SER A 21 -3.06 -6.00 7.60
CA SER A 21 -3.49 -7.22 6.91
C SER A 21 -2.51 -8.40 7.09
N SER A 22 -1.25 -8.11 7.38
CA SER A 22 -0.17 -9.09 7.48
C SER A 22 0.16 -9.51 8.91
N VAL A 23 -0.53 -8.95 9.91
CA VAL A 23 -0.23 -9.20 11.33
C VAL A 23 -1.43 -9.84 12.04
N ASP A 24 -1.17 -10.96 12.72
CA ASP A 24 -2.13 -11.53 13.67
C ASP A 24 -2.11 -10.72 14.97
N MET A 25 -2.80 -9.58 14.95
CA MET A 25 -2.86 -8.61 16.06
C MET A 25 -4.19 -8.62 16.80
N GLY A 26 -5.04 -9.64 16.58
CA GLY A 26 -6.36 -9.74 17.19
C GLY A 26 -7.23 -8.49 16.97
N ALA A 27 -7.82 -7.96 18.03
CA ALA A 27 -8.74 -6.81 17.99
C ALA A 27 -8.05 -5.43 18.04
N ALA A 28 -6.75 -5.35 17.77
CA ALA A 28 -6.04 -4.06 17.77
C ALA A 28 -6.61 -3.12 16.71
N ARG A 29 -6.93 -1.88 17.09
CA ARG A 29 -7.49 -0.87 16.17
C ARG A 29 -6.47 -0.25 15.21
N GLY A 30 -5.16 -0.43 15.47
CA GLY A 30 -4.09 0.21 14.72
C GLY A 30 -2.71 0.06 15.34
N LEU A 31 -1.75 0.84 14.85
CA LEU A 31 -0.39 0.94 15.36
C LEU A 31 -0.24 2.10 16.34
N ALA A 32 0.18 1.80 17.57
CA ALA A 32 0.55 2.85 18.53
C ALA A 32 1.86 3.55 18.12
N TYR A 33 1.88 4.87 18.19
CA TYR A 33 3.10 5.64 18.02
C TYR A 33 4.13 5.32 19.11
N ARG A 34 5.40 5.60 18.81
CA ARG A 34 6.54 5.49 19.71
C ARG A 34 7.23 6.84 19.87
N ARG A 35 7.77 7.10 21.06
CA ARG A 35 8.59 8.30 21.33
C ARG A 35 10.02 8.15 20.83
N SER A 36 10.49 6.92 20.69
CA SER A 36 11.78 6.56 20.11
C SER A 36 11.68 5.33 19.20
N LYS A 37 12.79 4.95 18.58
CA LYS A 37 12.89 3.78 17.68
C LYS A 37 13.02 2.47 18.47
N ARG A 38 12.11 2.25 19.41
CA ARG A 38 12.02 1.05 20.27
C ARG A 38 10.57 0.59 20.36
N LEU A 39 10.34 -0.71 20.24
CA LEU A 39 8.99 -1.29 20.20
C LEU A 39 8.23 -1.14 21.53
N ASP A 40 8.96 -1.05 22.63
CA ASP A 40 8.45 -0.89 24.00
C ASP A 40 8.20 0.58 24.41
N ASP A 41 8.75 1.56 23.68
CA ASP A 41 8.61 2.99 24.02
C ASP A 41 7.31 3.60 23.44
N VAL A 42 6.18 2.99 23.81
CA VAL A 42 4.81 3.40 23.47
C VAL A 42 4.59 4.85 23.91
N ASP A 43 4.06 5.68 23.01
CA ASP A 43 3.53 6.97 23.42
C ASP A 43 2.26 6.74 24.28
N PRO A 44 2.24 7.17 25.55
CA PRO A 44 1.15 6.85 26.47
C PRO A 44 -0.14 7.63 26.18
N ASP A 45 -0.10 8.60 25.27
CA ASP A 45 -1.26 9.36 24.81
C ASP A 45 -2.27 8.42 24.12
N ALA A 46 -3.50 8.35 24.65
CA ALA A 46 -4.52 7.40 24.20
C ALA A 46 -4.96 7.63 22.74
N ASP A 47 -4.78 8.86 22.23
CA ASP A 47 -5.05 9.23 20.84
C ASP A 47 -3.85 8.96 19.92
N ALA A 48 -2.72 8.48 20.45
CA ALA A 48 -1.53 8.15 19.69
C ALA A 48 -1.59 6.75 19.05
N VAL A 49 -2.73 6.40 18.45
CA VAL A 49 -2.89 5.20 17.62
C VAL A 49 -3.18 5.60 16.17
N ALA A 50 -2.32 5.16 15.27
CA ALA A 50 -2.54 5.24 13.84
C ALA A 50 -3.42 4.06 13.43
N GLU A 51 -4.71 4.32 13.18
CA GLU A 51 -5.69 3.28 12.86
C GLU A 51 -5.36 2.52 11.58
N TRP A 52 -5.76 1.25 11.48
CA TRP A 52 -5.62 0.51 10.23
C TRP A 52 -6.36 1.21 9.09
N GLY A 53 -5.70 1.35 7.93
CA GLY A 53 -6.18 2.11 6.78
C GLY A 53 -5.83 3.61 6.83
N LEU A 54 -5.36 4.15 7.96
CA LEU A 54 -4.93 5.54 8.04
C LEU A 54 -3.72 5.79 7.16
N VAL A 55 -3.73 6.89 6.41
CA VAL A 55 -2.57 7.36 5.66
C VAL A 55 -1.79 8.36 6.52
N VAL A 56 -0.51 8.07 6.77
CA VAL A 56 0.43 8.92 7.51
C VAL A 56 1.55 9.38 6.59
N LYS A 57 1.94 10.65 6.72
CA LYS A 57 3.10 11.20 6.02
C LYS A 57 4.33 11.16 6.90
N GLY A 58 5.38 10.49 6.45
CA GLY A 58 6.58 10.31 7.26
C GLY A 58 7.86 10.10 6.46
N PHE A 59 8.98 10.15 7.17
CA PHE A 59 10.30 9.87 6.62
C PHE A 59 10.75 8.47 7.01
N ASN A 60 10.94 7.61 6.01
CA ASN A 60 11.59 6.32 6.17
C ASN A 60 13.11 6.49 6.02
N GLY A 61 13.85 6.22 7.09
CA GLY A 61 15.33 6.30 7.09
C GLY A 61 16.03 5.05 6.54
N GLY A 62 15.28 3.99 6.21
CA GLY A 62 15.83 2.68 5.88
C GLY A 62 16.24 1.86 7.13
N ASP A 63 15.83 2.30 8.32
CA ASP A 63 16.22 1.75 9.61
C ASP A 63 15.09 0.98 10.31
N GLY A 64 14.04 0.63 9.56
CA GLY A 64 12.87 -0.08 10.09
C GLY A 64 11.83 0.79 10.79
N TRP A 65 11.99 2.13 10.75
CA TRP A 65 11.07 3.06 11.40
C TRP A 65 10.60 4.18 10.45
N LEU A 66 9.31 4.51 10.54
CA LEU A 66 8.74 5.70 9.92
C LEU A 66 8.72 6.84 10.94
N LYS A 67 9.42 7.93 10.65
CA LYS A 67 9.30 9.16 11.44
C LYS A 67 8.10 9.97 10.99
N VAL A 68 7.09 10.14 11.84
CA VAL A 68 5.86 10.91 11.59
C VAL A 68 5.83 12.09 12.56
N GLY A 69 6.16 13.28 12.08
CA GLY A 69 6.37 14.44 12.95
C GLY A 69 7.45 14.19 14.01
N GLY A 70 7.07 14.30 15.29
CA GLY A 70 7.93 14.01 16.45
C GLY A 70 7.92 12.55 16.93
N ARG A 71 7.07 11.70 16.34
CA ARG A 71 6.84 10.31 16.75
C ARG A 71 7.36 9.31 15.72
N TYR A 72 7.35 8.04 16.08
CA TYR A 72 7.81 6.93 15.24
C TYR A 72 6.77 5.83 15.14
N LEU A 73 6.65 5.21 13.96
CA LEU A 73 5.89 3.98 13.76
C LEU A 73 6.84 2.89 13.23
N PRO A 74 6.73 1.63 13.69
CA PRO A 74 7.54 0.55 13.16
C PRO A 74 7.12 0.22 11.73
N MET A 75 8.08 -0.11 10.86
CA MET A 75 7.80 -0.60 9.51
C MET A 75 7.34 -2.05 9.51
N THR A 76 7.85 -2.83 10.47
CA THR A 76 7.53 -4.25 10.65
C THR A 76 7.24 -4.54 12.12
N VAL A 77 6.31 -5.45 12.38
CA VAL A 77 6.05 -6.02 13.70
C VAL A 77 6.03 -7.53 13.58
N ASN A 78 6.78 -8.23 14.45
CA ASN A 78 6.96 -9.69 14.38
C ASN A 78 7.41 -10.19 12.99
N GLY A 79 8.21 -9.38 12.28
CA GLY A 79 8.68 -9.69 10.93
C GLY A 79 7.69 -9.42 9.80
N ALA A 80 6.42 -9.12 10.11
CA ALA A 80 5.42 -8.75 9.12
C ALA A 80 5.38 -7.23 8.89
N PRO A 81 5.22 -6.76 7.64
CA PRO A 81 5.10 -5.33 7.34
C PRO A 81 3.78 -4.77 7.88
N VAL A 82 3.84 -3.59 8.49
CA VAL A 82 2.66 -2.89 9.04
C VAL A 82 2.48 -1.47 8.49
N LEU A 83 3.40 -1.02 7.65
CA LEU A 83 3.33 0.24 6.91
C LEU A 83 3.63 -0.03 5.44
N SER A 84 2.61 0.17 4.61
CA SER A 84 2.75 0.07 3.16
C SER A 84 2.92 1.45 2.59
N ARG A 85 3.89 1.62 1.69
CA ARG A 85 4.10 2.92 1.06
C ARG A 85 2.94 3.19 0.11
N VAL A 86 2.18 4.25 0.35
CA VAL A 86 1.18 4.70 -0.61
C VAL A 86 1.96 5.21 -1.83
N GLY A 87 1.95 4.42 -2.89
CA GLY A 87 2.32 4.89 -4.22
C GLY A 87 1.48 6.11 -4.58
N GLU A 88 1.94 6.93 -5.53
CA GLU A 88 1.11 8.00 -6.04
C GLU A 88 -0.22 7.42 -6.53
N ILE A 89 -1.34 7.91 -6.00
CA ILE A 89 -2.66 7.48 -6.48
C ILE A 89 -2.73 7.87 -7.95
N ARG A 90 -2.81 6.86 -8.81
CA ARG A 90 -2.95 7.02 -10.25
C ARG A 90 -4.24 6.36 -10.69
N VAL A 91 -4.74 6.81 -11.83
CA VAL A 91 -5.84 6.15 -12.52
C VAL A 91 -5.23 5.14 -13.48
N TYR A 92 -5.72 3.92 -13.40
CA TYR A 92 -5.33 2.79 -14.24
C TYR A 92 -6.53 2.36 -15.09
N VAL A 93 -6.31 2.08 -16.36
CA VAL A 93 -7.27 1.35 -17.20
C VAL A 93 -7.12 -0.13 -16.89
N VAL A 94 -8.24 -0.80 -16.68
CA VAL A 94 -8.29 -2.25 -16.47
C VAL A 94 -8.34 -2.93 -17.84
N GLU A 95 -7.24 -3.52 -18.27
CA GLU A 95 -7.11 -4.07 -19.62
C GLU A 95 -7.24 -5.59 -19.60
N ALA A 96 -8.10 -6.13 -20.48
CA ALA A 96 -8.22 -7.56 -20.65
C ALA A 96 -6.94 -8.10 -21.30
N PRO A 97 -6.32 -9.16 -20.78
CA PRO A 97 -5.15 -9.75 -21.41
C PRO A 97 -5.52 -10.29 -22.80
N ASP A 98 -4.65 -10.05 -23.79
CA ASP A 98 -4.83 -10.49 -25.17
C ASP A 98 -5.14 -12.01 -25.20
N GLY A 99 -6.28 -12.38 -25.79
CA GLY A 99 -6.78 -13.77 -25.86
C GLY A 99 -7.81 -14.17 -24.79
N HIS A 100 -7.94 -13.45 -23.67
CA HIS A 100 -8.90 -13.78 -22.60
C HIS A 100 -10.26 -13.06 -22.75
N ALA A 101 -10.36 -12.02 -23.59
CA ALA A 101 -11.65 -11.43 -23.95
C ALA A 101 -12.60 -12.46 -24.62
N ALA A 102 -12.05 -13.55 -25.18
CA ALA A 102 -12.81 -14.62 -25.83
C ALA A 102 -13.23 -15.76 -24.88
N GLU A 103 -12.52 -15.97 -23.75
CA GLU A 103 -12.86 -17.01 -22.77
C GLU A 103 -13.86 -16.51 -21.72
N ARG A 104 -15.05 -16.13 -22.20
CA ARG A 104 -16.42 -16.10 -21.63
C ARG A 104 -16.73 -16.05 -20.11
N SER A 105 -15.80 -15.94 -19.17
CA SER A 105 -16.12 -16.22 -17.75
C SER A 105 -15.94 -15.06 -16.77
N PHE A 106 -15.25 -13.96 -17.13
CA PHE A 106 -15.06 -12.85 -16.18
C PHE A 106 -15.23 -11.48 -16.86
N GLN A 107 -16.25 -10.73 -16.41
CA GLN A 107 -16.59 -9.37 -16.89
C GLN A 107 -15.56 -8.30 -16.50
N GLY A 108 -14.58 -8.66 -15.67
CA GLY A 108 -13.56 -7.75 -15.17
C GLY A 108 -12.49 -8.45 -14.35
N LEU A 109 -11.61 -7.63 -13.78
CA LEU A 109 -10.57 -8.03 -12.83
C LEU A 109 -11.14 -8.04 -11.41
N GLY A 110 -11.18 -9.22 -10.78
CA GLY A 110 -11.72 -9.36 -9.42
C GLY A 110 -10.80 -8.78 -8.34
N TYR A 111 -11.39 -8.03 -7.41
CA TYR A 111 -10.70 -7.52 -6.23
C TYR A 111 -10.30 -8.67 -5.29
N ARG A 112 -9.16 -8.50 -4.63
CA ARG A 112 -8.60 -9.42 -3.64
C ARG A 112 -8.59 -8.79 -2.25
N ARG A 113 -8.82 -9.61 -1.22
CA ARG A 113 -8.75 -9.16 0.18
C ARG A 113 -7.32 -9.05 0.69
N SER A 114 -6.41 -9.81 0.09
CA SER A 114 -4.97 -9.73 0.31
C SER A 114 -4.19 -9.81 -1.01
N LYS A 115 -2.88 -9.61 -0.95
CA LYS A 115 -1.96 -9.72 -2.10
C LYS A 115 -1.71 -11.18 -2.51
N ASN A 116 -2.78 -11.97 -2.64
CA ASN A 116 -2.79 -13.37 -3.03
C ASN A 116 -3.78 -13.59 -4.18
N MET A 117 -3.35 -14.28 -5.24
CA MET A 117 -4.15 -14.61 -6.43
C MET A 117 -5.31 -15.58 -6.15
N GLU A 118 -5.36 -16.21 -4.98
CA GLU A 118 -6.46 -17.10 -4.58
C GLU A 118 -7.46 -16.40 -3.65
N ASP A 119 -7.08 -15.28 -3.02
CA ASP A 119 -7.91 -14.58 -2.04
C ASP A 119 -8.87 -13.57 -2.72
N LEU A 120 -9.71 -14.11 -3.61
CA LEU A 120 -10.77 -13.35 -4.27
C LEU A 120 -11.76 -12.82 -3.23
N ASP A 121 -12.14 -11.54 -3.36
CA ASP A 121 -13.27 -11.01 -2.61
C ASP A 121 -14.54 -11.77 -3.05
N PRO A 122 -15.25 -12.45 -2.13
CA PRO A 122 -16.44 -13.23 -2.47
C PRO A 122 -17.61 -12.38 -2.96
N ASP A 123 -17.56 -11.06 -2.74
CA ASP A 123 -18.53 -10.12 -3.28
C ASP A 123 -18.43 -10.09 -4.82
N ARG A 124 -19.41 -10.71 -5.50
CA ARG A 124 -19.48 -10.75 -6.97
C ARG A 124 -19.57 -9.38 -7.62
N ALA A 125 -19.96 -8.34 -6.88
CA ALA A 125 -19.94 -6.95 -7.37
C ALA A 125 -18.55 -6.31 -7.26
N ALA A 126 -17.60 -6.93 -6.54
CA ALA A 126 -16.23 -6.49 -6.42
C ALA A 126 -15.39 -6.97 -7.63
N VAL A 127 -15.78 -6.54 -8.83
CA VAL A 127 -14.96 -6.64 -10.03
C VAL A 127 -14.70 -5.24 -10.59
N ALA A 128 -13.48 -5.01 -11.06
CA ALA A 128 -13.16 -3.85 -11.87
C ALA A 128 -13.34 -4.25 -13.34
N GLU A 129 -14.38 -3.74 -14.00
CA GLU A 129 -14.75 -4.16 -15.35
C GLU A 129 -13.62 -3.89 -16.36
N TRP A 130 -13.47 -4.77 -17.34
CA TRP A 130 -12.50 -4.54 -18.42
C TRP A 130 -12.88 -3.27 -19.20
N GLY A 131 -11.88 -2.45 -19.53
CA GLY A 131 -12.05 -1.12 -20.14
C GLY A 131 -12.47 -0.02 -19.16
N SER A 132 -12.80 -0.35 -17.91
CA SER A 132 -13.05 0.65 -16.87
C SER A 132 -11.75 1.24 -16.34
N THR A 133 -11.87 2.30 -15.55
CA THR A 133 -10.74 2.91 -14.86
C THR A 133 -10.86 2.74 -13.35
N VAL A 134 -9.74 2.46 -12.69
CA VAL A 134 -9.65 2.34 -11.24
C VAL A 134 -8.55 3.26 -10.69
N ALA A 135 -8.84 3.96 -9.59
CA ALA A 135 -7.86 4.76 -8.88
C ALA A 135 -7.20 3.93 -7.79
N GLY A 136 -5.88 3.88 -7.76
CA GLY A 136 -5.15 3.12 -6.75
C GLY A 136 -3.69 3.50 -6.62
N ALA A 137 -3.06 3.00 -5.57
CA ALA A 137 -1.63 3.15 -5.32
C ALA A 137 -0.91 1.88 -5.74
N SER A 138 0.05 1.99 -6.66
CA SER A 138 0.95 0.88 -6.94
C SER A 138 1.87 0.66 -5.74
N GLU A 139 1.87 -0.56 -5.22
CA GLU A 139 2.68 -0.98 -4.07
C GLU A 139 4.13 -1.34 -4.51
N GLY A 140 4.38 -1.38 -5.81
CA GLY A 140 5.70 -1.70 -6.39
C GLY A 140 6.08 -3.18 -6.37
N ASP A 141 5.17 -4.04 -5.90
CA ASP A 141 5.30 -5.50 -5.79
C ASP A 141 4.37 -6.24 -6.78
N GLY A 142 3.86 -5.54 -7.80
CA GLY A 142 2.91 -6.07 -8.77
C GLY A 142 1.45 -5.99 -8.34
N TRP A 143 1.14 -5.36 -7.21
CA TRP A 143 -0.23 -5.12 -6.75
C TRP A 143 -0.59 -3.63 -6.76
N LEU A 144 -1.85 -3.37 -7.13
CA LEU A 144 -2.51 -2.07 -7.00
C LEU A 144 -3.42 -2.11 -5.78
N ARG A 145 -3.21 -1.22 -4.81
CA ARG A 145 -4.11 -1.03 -3.68
C ARG A 145 -5.24 -0.07 -4.07
N VAL A 146 -6.48 -0.52 -3.90
CA VAL A 146 -7.70 0.24 -4.19
C VAL A 146 -8.59 0.22 -2.94
N GLY A 147 -8.50 1.29 -2.14
CA GLY A 147 -9.14 1.34 -0.82
C GLY A 147 -8.61 0.24 0.11
N ALA A 148 -9.50 -0.66 0.55
CA ALA A 148 -9.19 -1.83 1.39
C ALA A 148 -8.92 -3.12 0.58
N ARG A 149 -8.96 -3.06 -0.75
CA ARG A 149 -8.83 -4.20 -1.66
C ARG A 149 -7.58 -4.09 -2.52
N TYR A 150 -7.22 -5.19 -3.17
CA TYR A 150 -6.06 -5.29 -4.04
C TYR A 150 -6.46 -5.78 -5.43
N LEU A 151 -5.83 -5.24 -6.47
CA LEU A 151 -5.91 -5.76 -7.83
C LEU A 151 -4.51 -6.13 -8.31
N PRO A 152 -4.33 -7.29 -8.96
CA PRO A 152 -3.04 -7.63 -9.54
C PRO A 152 -2.78 -6.75 -10.76
N MET A 153 -1.57 -6.21 -10.88
CA MET A 153 -1.17 -5.44 -12.06
C MET A 153 -0.77 -6.33 -13.24
N LEU A 154 -0.48 -7.61 -12.95
CA LEU A 154 -0.06 -8.63 -13.91
C LEU A 154 -0.91 -9.89 -13.71
N LEU A 155 -1.49 -10.42 -14.79
CA LEU A 155 -2.06 -11.77 -14.82
C LEU A 155 -1.19 -12.66 -15.70
N GLN A 156 -0.62 -13.72 -15.14
CA GLN A 156 0.26 -14.66 -15.87
C GLN A 156 1.41 -13.96 -16.64
N GLY A 157 1.91 -12.83 -16.13
CA GLY A 157 2.95 -12.03 -16.78
C GLY A 157 2.45 -10.99 -17.79
N VAL A 158 1.14 -10.96 -18.07
CA VAL A 158 0.52 -9.95 -18.93
C VAL A 158 0.04 -8.76 -18.08
N PRO A 159 0.41 -7.51 -18.42
CA PRO A 159 -0.11 -6.32 -17.75
C PRO A 159 -1.63 -6.20 -17.94
N VAL A 160 -2.35 -5.97 -16.84
CA VAL A 160 -3.81 -5.79 -16.85
C VAL A 160 -4.25 -4.47 -16.21
N LEU A 161 -3.29 -3.68 -15.71
CA LEU A 161 -3.52 -2.35 -15.17
C LEU A 161 -2.49 -1.39 -15.76
N THR A 162 -2.94 -0.56 -16.68
CA THR A 162 -2.07 0.35 -17.43
C THR A 162 -2.40 1.78 -17.03
N THR A 163 -1.39 2.58 -16.69
CA THR A 163 -1.62 3.98 -16.31
C THR A 163 -2.21 4.74 -17.49
N VAL A 164 -3.26 5.53 -17.25
CA VAL A 164 -3.76 6.46 -18.27
C VAL A 164 -2.63 7.47 -18.54
N GLY A 165 -2.05 7.46 -19.73
CA GLY A 165 -1.08 8.47 -20.15
C GLY A 165 -1.76 9.84 -20.15
N GLN A 166 -1.09 10.86 -19.59
CA GLN A 166 -1.51 12.25 -19.76
C GLN A 166 -1.32 12.72 -21.20
#